data_AF-A0A2G2YEB4-F1
#
_entry.id   AF-A0A2G2YEB4-F1
#
_cell.length_a   1.000
_cell.length_b   1.000
_cell.length_c   1.000
_cell.angle_alpha   90.00
_cell.angle_beta   90.00
_cell.angle_gamma   90.00
#
_symmetry.space_group_name_H-M   'P 1'
#
loop_
_entity.id
_entity.type
_entity.pdbx_description
1 polymer ?
#
loop_
_entity_poly.entity_id
_entity_poly.type
_entity_poly.pdbx_seq_one_letter_code
_entity_poly.pdbx_strand_id
1 'polypeptide(L)'
;MPTQTVDHRFNFGFGYDEVRDDYKVAAIFHEITKCYINAKIYSLKSDSWTTVDDHQGEMVYDGLGKLVNGKLHWLTSIVDGGWDIMSIDLVYEKCRKVEQPCYGRTFPFNTWSVGK
;
A
#
# COMPACT_ATOMS: atom_id res chain seq x y z
N MET A 1 23.93 9.29 17.12
CA MET A 1 23.35 8.22 16.27
C MET A 1 22.23 7.59 17.06
N PRO A 2 20.97 7.57 16.60
CA PRO A 2 19.93 6.91 17.35
C PRO A 2 20.17 5.40 17.33
N THR A 3 20.07 4.80 18.51
CA THR A 3 20.20 3.38 18.80
C THR A 3 19.14 2.59 18.02
N GLN A 4 19.58 1.56 17.30
CA GLN A 4 18.70 0.63 16.57
C GLN A 4 17.96 -0.25 17.58
N THR A 5 16.74 0.12 17.97
CA THR A 5 15.87 -0.75 18.79
C THR A 5 14.40 -0.78 18.33
N VAL A 6 14.12 -0.34 17.10
CA VAL A 6 12.74 -0.32 16.58
C VAL A 6 12.74 -0.96 15.21
N ASP A 7 12.01 -2.08 15.06
CA ASP A 7 11.79 -2.71 13.76
C ASP A 7 10.92 -1.77 12.92
N HIS A 8 11.54 -1.15 11.92
CA HIS A 8 10.91 -0.23 11.00
C HIS A 8 10.86 -0.89 9.62
N ARG A 9 9.65 -1.18 9.15
CA ARG A 9 9.45 -1.55 7.75
C ARG A 9 9.12 -0.30 6.95
N PHE A 10 9.72 -0.19 5.78
CA PHE A 10 9.43 0.87 4.85
C PHE A 10 9.17 0.27 3.46
N ASN A 11 8.14 0.77 2.81
CA ASN A 11 7.83 0.46 1.41
C ASN A 11 7.78 1.75 0.63
N PHE A 12 8.16 1.70 -0.65
CA PHE A 12 8.11 2.87 -1.50
C PHE A 12 7.70 2.51 -2.92
N GLY A 13 7.31 3.54 -3.65
CA GLY A 13 7.04 3.50 -5.07
C GLY A 13 7.35 4.86 -5.68
N PHE A 14 7.65 4.86 -6.97
CA PHE A 14 8.01 6.05 -7.73
C PHE A 14 7.13 6.16 -8.96
N GLY A 15 6.79 7.38 -9.35
CA GLY A 15 6.02 7.64 -10.55
C GLY A 15 6.08 9.10 -10.99
N TYR A 16 5.54 9.32 -12.17
CA TYR A 16 5.44 10.64 -12.79
C TYR A 16 3.97 11.11 -12.73
N ASP A 17 3.74 12.29 -12.15
CA ASP A 17 2.46 12.99 -12.17
C ASP A 17 2.38 13.82 -13.47
N GLU A 18 1.75 13.25 -14.49
CA GLU A 18 1.56 13.89 -15.79
C GLU A 18 0.75 15.19 -15.72
N VAL A 19 -0.12 15.35 -14.72
CA VAL A 19 -0.98 16.54 -14.57
C VAL A 19 -0.17 17.72 -14.06
N ARG A 20 0.80 17.47 -13.17
CA ARG A 20 1.65 18.52 -12.58
C ARG A 20 3.04 18.62 -13.18
N ASP A 21 3.41 17.72 -14.09
CA ASP A 21 4.76 17.61 -14.65
C ASP A 21 5.78 17.54 -13.50
N ASP A 22 5.66 16.47 -12.71
CA ASP A 22 6.42 16.27 -11.48
C ASP A 22 6.75 14.79 -11.25
N TYR A 23 7.96 14.54 -10.75
CA TYR A 23 8.39 13.20 -10.32
C TYR A 23 8.14 13.05 -8.84
N LYS A 24 7.47 11.96 -8.46
CA LYS A 24 7.05 11.73 -7.09
C LYS A 24 7.50 10.38 -6.56
N VAL A 25 7.84 10.36 -5.27
CA VAL A 25 8.10 9.13 -4.51
C VAL A 25 7.04 9.02 -3.42
N ALA A 26 6.24 7.97 -3.43
CA ALA A 26 5.39 7.64 -2.30
C ALA A 26 6.12 6.66 -1.38
N ALA A 27 6.17 6.96 -0.09
CA ALA A 27 6.80 6.14 0.94
C ALA A 27 5.80 5.84 2.05
N ILE A 28 5.80 4.59 2.51
CA ILE A 28 4.98 4.10 3.61
C ILE A 28 5.93 3.64 4.71
N PHE A 29 5.83 4.28 5.86
CA PHE A 29 6.62 4.01 7.04
C PHE A 29 5.76 3.25 8.05
N HIS A 30 6.23 2.08 8.47
CA HIS A 30 5.56 1.27 9.48
C HIS A 30 6.43 1.20 10.74
N GLU A 31 5.92 1.79 11.83
CA GLU A 31 6.50 1.66 13.16
C GLU A 31 5.80 0.50 13.89
N ILE A 32 6.45 -0.67 13.87
CA ILE A 32 5.86 -1.93 14.35
C ILE A 32 5.51 -1.87 15.84
N THR A 33 6.34 -1.22 16.65
CA THR A 33 6.12 -1.11 18.11
C THR A 33 4.89 -0.27 18.48
N LYS A 34 4.48 0.65 17.61
CA LYS A 34 3.32 1.53 17.84
C LYS A 34 2.12 1.18 16.96
N CYS A 35 2.22 0.11 16.17
CA CYS A 35 1.24 -0.24 15.14
C CYS A 35 0.84 0.98 14.28
N TYR A 36 1.82 1.84 13.98
CA TYR A 36 1.57 3.12 13.34
C TYR A 36 2.10 3.12 11.91
N ILE A 37 1.22 3.52 10.99
CA ILE A 37 1.51 3.61 9.56
C ILE A 37 1.43 5.08 9.16
N ASN A 38 2.44 5.53 8.41
CA ASN A 38 2.48 6.87 7.87
C ASN A 38 2.85 6.81 6.39
N ALA A 39 1.94 7.27 5.53
CA ALA A 39 2.21 7.47 4.12
C ALA A 39 2.65 8.91 3.85
N LYS A 40 3.71 9.08 3.06
CA LYS A 40 4.21 10.38 2.62
C LYS A 40 4.51 10.38 1.14
N ILE A 41 4.39 11.54 0.51
CA ILE A 41 4.77 11.74 -0.89
C ILE A 41 5.85 12.82 -0.93
N TYR A 42 6.96 12.50 -1.58
CA TYR A 42 7.95 13.48 -2.01
C TYR A 42 7.60 13.97 -3.40
N SER A 43 7.68 15.28 -3.60
CA SER A 43 7.64 15.94 -4.90
C SER A 43 9.03 16.46 -5.23
N LEU A 44 9.56 16.09 -6.41
CA LEU A 44 10.83 16.62 -6.90
C LEU A 44 10.71 18.11 -7.21
N LYS A 45 9.56 18.52 -7.75
CA LYS A 45 9.31 19.91 -8.16
C LYS A 45 9.27 20.89 -6.97
N SER A 46 8.68 20.48 -5.85
CA SER A 46 8.68 21.31 -4.62
C SER A 46 9.80 20.99 -3.65
N ASP A 47 10.61 19.96 -3.93
CA ASP A 47 11.67 19.43 -3.06
C ASP A 47 11.22 19.23 -1.62
N SER A 48 10.05 18.60 -1.44
CA SER A 48 9.44 18.48 -0.13
C SER A 48 8.62 17.20 0.03
N TRP A 49 8.49 16.77 1.30
CA TRP A 49 7.65 15.65 1.70
C TRP A 49 6.33 16.16 2.28
N THR A 50 5.22 15.64 1.77
CA THR A 50 3.87 15.89 2.28
C THR A 50 3.32 14.60 2.91
N THR A 51 2.67 14.71 4.06
CA THR A 51 1.95 13.58 4.67
C THR A 51 0.66 13.33 3.89
N VAL A 52 0.47 12.08 3.46
CA VAL A 52 -0.80 11.63 2.89
C VAL A 52 -1.72 11.33 4.05
N ASP A 53 -2.92 11.88 4.01
CA ASP A 53 -3.95 11.55 5.00
C ASP A 53 -4.32 10.07 4.84
N ASP A 54 -3.94 9.27 5.83
CA ASP A 54 -4.14 7.83 5.83
C ASP A 54 -4.78 7.41 7.15
N HIS A 55 -6.04 6.99 7.07
CA HIS A 55 -6.83 6.52 8.21
C HIS A 55 -6.91 4.98 8.25
N GLN A 56 -6.01 4.27 7.57
CA GLN A 56 -6.23 2.86 7.25
C GLN A 56 -5.46 1.91 8.17
N GLY A 57 -5.99 1.77 9.39
CA GLY A 57 -5.84 0.60 10.29
C GLY A 57 -4.44 -0.02 10.48
N GLU A 58 -4.40 -1.23 11.03
CA GLU A 58 -3.17 -2.04 11.12
C GLU A 58 -3.02 -2.89 9.84
N MET A 59 -2.38 -2.34 8.81
CA MET A 59 -2.12 -3.03 7.54
C MET A 59 -0.62 -3.25 7.31
N VAL A 60 -0.22 -4.46 6.89
CA VAL A 60 1.17 -4.71 6.51
C VAL A 60 1.31 -4.60 5.01
N TYR A 61 2.02 -3.57 4.54
CA TYR A 61 2.33 -3.39 3.13
C TYR A 61 3.44 -4.34 2.68
N ASP A 62 3.20 -5.04 1.57
CA ASP A 62 4.13 -6.00 0.99
C ASP A 62 4.62 -5.56 -0.39
N GLY A 63 5.90 -5.81 -0.66
CA GLY A 63 6.56 -5.57 -1.93
C GLY A 63 6.68 -4.11 -2.37
N LEU A 64 7.10 -3.94 -3.62
CA LEU A 64 7.26 -2.64 -4.28
C LEU A 64 5.95 -2.13 -4.88
N GLY A 65 5.71 -0.83 -4.73
CA GLY A 65 4.53 -0.18 -5.31
C GLY A 65 4.51 -0.29 -6.83
N LYS A 66 3.36 -0.65 -7.39
CA LYS A 66 3.14 -0.79 -8.83
C LYS A 66 2.41 0.42 -9.37
N LEU A 67 3.01 1.12 -10.34
CA LEU A 67 2.40 2.29 -10.97
C LEU A 67 1.40 1.85 -12.04
N VAL A 68 0.14 2.21 -11.86
CA VAL A 68 -0.94 1.95 -12.81
C VAL A 68 -1.84 3.18 -12.88
N ASN A 69 -2.02 3.75 -14.07
CA ASN A 69 -2.93 4.87 -14.33
C ASN A 69 -2.76 6.06 -13.35
N GLY A 70 -1.52 6.50 -13.14
CA GLY A 70 -1.20 7.62 -12.24
C GLY A 70 -1.25 7.32 -10.74
N LYS A 71 -1.42 6.05 -10.36
CA LYS A 71 -1.53 5.62 -8.96
C LYS A 71 -0.54 4.51 -8.64
N LEU A 72 0.02 4.54 -7.45
CA LEU A 72 0.84 3.45 -6.94
C LEU A 72 -0.03 2.48 -6.15
N HIS A 73 0.13 1.19 -6.41
CA HIS A 73 -0.62 0.12 -5.78
C HIS A 73 0.29 -0.82 -4.99
N TRP A 74 -0.12 -1.18 -3.78
CA TRP A 74 0.53 -2.18 -2.94
C TRP A 74 -0.47 -3.25 -2.54
N LEU A 75 0.03 -4.48 -2.40
CA LEU A 75 -0.70 -5.53 -1.70
C LEU A 75 -0.49 -5.31 -0.20
N THR A 76 -1.56 -5.39 0.56
CA THR A 76 -1.50 -5.33 2.01
C THR A 76 -2.02 -6.62 2.61
N SER A 77 -1.36 -7.12 3.66
CA SER A 77 -1.86 -8.24 4.45
C SER A 77 -2.65 -7.73 5.65
N ILE A 78 -3.78 -8.39 5.92
CA ILE A 78 -4.65 -8.13 7.07
C ILE A 78 -4.35 -9.20 8.13
N VAL A 79 -4.39 -8.83 9.41
CA VAL A 79 -4.09 -9.72 10.56
C VAL A 79 -4.91 -11.01 10.52
N ASP A 80 -6.16 -10.97 10.04
CA ASP A 80 -7.07 -12.12 9.95
C ASP A 80 -6.75 -13.11 8.80
N GLY A 81 -5.61 -12.95 8.12
CA GLY A 81 -5.14 -13.86 7.06
C GLY A 81 -5.66 -13.54 5.66
N GLY A 82 -6.28 -12.37 5.48
CA GLY A 82 -6.67 -11.83 4.18
C GLY A 82 -5.62 -10.90 3.57
N TRP A 83 -5.87 -10.45 2.35
CA TRP A 83 -5.07 -9.41 1.70
C TRP A 83 -5.97 -8.37 1.05
N ASP A 84 -5.53 -7.12 0.98
CA ASP A 84 -6.20 -6.03 0.29
C ASP A 84 -5.27 -5.37 -0.73
N ILE A 85 -5.82 -4.48 -1.55
CA ILE A 85 -5.05 -3.61 -2.44
C ILE A 85 -5.22 -2.18 -1.96
N MET A 86 -4.10 -1.53 -1.70
CA MET A 86 -4.05 -0.13 -1.33
C MET A 86 -3.47 0.67 -2.49
N SER A 87 -4.08 1.83 -2.76
CA SER A 87 -3.62 2.73 -3.81
C SER A 87 -3.37 4.13 -3.26
N ILE A 88 -2.28 4.75 -3.73
CA ILE A 88 -2.00 6.17 -3.50
C ILE A 88 -2.04 6.87 -4.85
N ASP A 89 -2.94 7.84 -4.96
CA ASP A 89 -3.06 8.70 -6.13
C ASP A 89 -1.98 9.78 -6.09
N LEU A 90 -1.07 9.80 -7.07
CA LEU A 90 0.03 10.76 -7.11
C LEU A 90 -0.44 12.18 -7.40
N VAL A 91 -1.60 12.31 -8.06
CA VAL A 91 -2.18 13.60 -8.41
C VAL A 91 -2.92 14.17 -7.20
N TYR A 92 -3.81 13.39 -6.60
CA TYR A 92 -4.63 13.90 -5.49
C TYR A 92 -3.99 13.73 -4.13
N GLU A 93 -2.86 13.02 -4.05
CA GLU A 93 -2.12 12.72 -2.82
C GLU A 93 -3.03 12.09 -1.76
N LYS A 94 -3.84 11.13 -2.21
CA LYS A 94 -4.85 10.44 -1.39
C LYS A 94 -4.66 8.95 -1.42
N CYS A 95 -4.74 8.33 -0.25
CA CYS A 95 -4.75 6.89 -0.09
C CYS A 95 -6.19 6.35 -0.20
N ARG A 96 -6.36 5.21 -0.85
CA ARG A 96 -7.65 4.50 -0.96
C ARG A 96 -7.44 2.99 -1.06
N LYS A 97 -8.25 2.24 -0.31
CA LYS A 97 -8.48 0.82 -0.57
C LYS A 97 -9.17 0.61 -1.91
N VAL A 98 -8.67 -0.35 -2.68
CA VAL A 98 -9.21 -0.77 -3.98
C VAL A 98 -10.02 -2.05 -3.78
N GLU A 99 -11.14 -2.18 -4.50
CA GLU A 99 -11.95 -3.39 -4.47
C GLU A 99 -11.16 -4.59 -4.96
N GLN A 100 -11.29 -5.70 -4.24
CA GLN A 100 -10.64 -6.94 -4.63
C GLN A 100 -11.29 -7.55 -5.88
N PRO A 101 -10.51 -8.28 -6.70
CA PRO A 101 -11.06 -9.08 -7.78
C PRO A 101 -12.17 -10.03 -7.29
N CYS A 102 -13.23 -10.20 -8.09
CA CYS A 102 -14.20 -11.26 -7.86
C CYS A 102 -13.58 -12.61 -8.21
N TYR A 103 -13.30 -13.47 -7.21
CA TYR A 103 -12.64 -14.77 -7.42
C TYR A 103 -13.54 -15.87 -8.01
N GLY A 104 -14.75 -15.54 -8.49
CA GLY A 104 -15.75 -16.54 -8.87
C GLY A 104 -16.22 -17.37 -7.68
N ARG A 105 -17.08 -18.37 -7.91
CA ARG A 105 -17.58 -19.23 -6.81
C ARG A 105 -16.39 -19.91 -6.14
N THR A 106 -16.26 -19.72 -4.84
CA THR A 106 -15.53 -20.62 -3.96
C THR A 106 -16.09 -22.03 -4.19
N PHE A 107 -15.35 -22.89 -4.87
CA PHE A 107 -15.55 -24.31 -4.68
C PHE A 107 -15.15 -24.58 -3.23
N PRO A 108 -16.08 -24.97 -2.33
CA PRO A 108 -15.65 -25.45 -1.03
C PRO A 108 -14.70 -26.63 -1.30
N PHE A 109 -13.51 -26.58 -0.70
CA PHE A 109 -12.42 -27.57 -0.83
C PHE A 109 -12.81 -29.01 -0.39
N ASN A 110 -14.10 -29.30 -0.19
CA ASN A 110 -14.58 -30.48 0.52
C ASN A 110 -15.76 -31.12 -0.23
N THR A 111 -15.63 -31.48 -1.50
CA THR A 111 -16.51 -32.50 -2.10
C THR A 111 -15.71 -33.46 -2.98
N TRP A 112 -14.95 -34.34 -2.35
CA TRP A 112 -14.60 -35.59 -3.00
C TRP A 112 -15.85 -36.48 -3.01
N SER A 113 -16.53 -36.54 -4.14
CA SER A 113 -17.56 -37.55 -4.38
C SER A 113 -16.83 -38.81 -4.85
N VAL A 114 -16.67 -39.82 -3.99
CA VAL A 114 -16.31 -41.16 -4.47
C VAL A 114 -17.50 -41.67 -5.27
N GLY A 115 -17.34 -41.73 -6.60
CA GLY A 115 -18.26 -42.47 -7.47
C GLY A 115 -18.20 -43.96 -7.15
N LYS A 116 -19.38 -44.60 -7.15
CA LYS A 116 -19.59 -46.04 -7.00
C LYS A 116 -18.89 -46.85 -8.10
#